data_AF-A0A829D9S2-F1
#
_entry.id   AF-A0A829D9S2-F1
#
_cell.length_a   1.000
_cell.length_b   1.000
_cell.length_c   1.000
_cell.angle_alpha   90.00
_cell.angle_beta   90.00
_cell.angle_gamma   90.00
#
_symmetry.space_group_name_H-M   'P 1'
#
loop_
_entity.id
_entity.type
_entity.pdbx_description
1 polymer ?
#
loop_
_entity_poly.entity_id
_entity_poly.type
_entity_poly.pdbx_seq_one_letter_code
_entity_poly.pdbx_strand_id
1 'polypeptide(L)'
;MILRFPEEELLMLVSSFQSLIWNEFVSEIFISDNFTGVWIKTKTGPLFFPGESSIQSVPFSKNLPVPGNPGIYKLKYSKKEIDTLKKILNQNGLTESVLDSSPFPIIKMNSFERKVRILPNDFQIGDFEEDDQHPGKRKVKISFRLPSGVYATMLIKRLMLRSRI
;
A
#
# COMPACT_ATOMS: atom_id res chain seq x y z
N MET A 1 23.29 -10.24 -18.70
CA MET A 1 23.23 -10.99 -17.42
C MET A 1 21.80 -11.04 -16.87
N ILE A 2 21.11 -9.90 -16.76
CA ILE A 2 19.71 -9.82 -16.27
C ILE A 2 18.70 -10.61 -17.13
N LEU A 3 18.92 -10.71 -18.44
CA LEU A 3 18.05 -11.47 -19.37
C LEU A 3 18.12 -13.00 -19.20
N ARG A 4 19.01 -13.52 -18.34
CA ARG A 4 19.06 -14.95 -17.99
C ARG A 4 18.26 -15.26 -16.72
N PHE A 5 17.75 -14.24 -16.04
CA PHE A 5 16.91 -14.41 -14.85
C PHE A 5 15.48 -14.78 -15.29
N PRO A 6 14.77 -15.65 -14.55
CA PRO A 6 13.38 -15.99 -14.86
C PRO A 6 12.50 -14.73 -14.95
N GLU A 7 11.58 -14.71 -15.90
CA GLU A 7 10.71 -13.55 -16.14
C GLU A 7 9.86 -13.23 -14.92
N GLU A 8 9.37 -14.26 -14.23
CA GLU A 8 8.54 -14.16 -13.04
C GLU A 8 9.28 -13.49 -11.88
N GLU A 9 10.56 -13.80 -11.70
CA GLU A 9 11.41 -13.23 -10.66
C GLU A 9 11.69 -11.75 -10.92
N LEU A 10 11.98 -11.40 -12.17
CA LEU A 10 12.14 -10.00 -12.58
C LEU A 10 10.82 -9.24 -12.44
N LEU A 11 9.69 -9.85 -12.80
CA LEU A 11 8.36 -9.25 -12.63
C LEU A 11 8.04 -9.04 -11.15
N MET A 12 8.41 -9.97 -10.28
CA MET A 12 8.26 -9.83 -8.83
C MET A 12 9.07 -8.64 -8.31
N LEU A 13 10.33 -8.50 -8.71
CA LEU A 13 11.18 -7.37 -8.31
C LEU A 13 10.57 -6.04 -8.76
N VAL A 14 10.15 -5.95 -10.01
CA VAL A 14 9.53 -4.76 -10.59
C VAL A 14 8.19 -4.44 -9.91
N SER A 15 7.37 -5.45 -9.60
CA SER A 15 6.08 -5.28 -8.92
C SER A 15 6.23 -4.90 -7.44
N SER A 16 7.28 -5.41 -6.78
CA SER A 16 7.64 -5.02 -5.41
C SER A 16 8.05 -3.55 -5.36
N PHE A 17 8.86 -3.12 -6.33
CA PHE A 17 9.22 -1.71 -6.47
C PHE A 17 8.01 -0.81 -6.78
N GLN A 18 7.12 -1.23 -7.70
CA GLN A 18 5.85 -0.53 -7.96
C GLN A 18 5.01 -0.38 -6.68
N SER A 19 4.98 -1.42 -5.84
CA SER A 19 4.27 -1.40 -4.55
C SER A 19 4.90 -0.44 -3.54
N LEU A 20 6.22 -0.26 -3.55
CA LEU A 20 6.90 0.78 -2.76
C LEU A 20 6.44 2.17 -3.18
N ILE A 21 6.52 2.48 -4.48
CA ILE A 21 6.10 3.78 -5.04
C ILE A 21 4.63 4.04 -4.73
N TRP A 22 3.76 3.03 -4.85
CA TRP A 22 2.36 3.12 -4.48
C TRP A 22 2.14 3.47 -3.00
N ASN A 23 2.86 2.81 -2.09
CA ASN A 23 2.73 3.04 -0.66
C ASN A 23 3.15 4.47 -0.29
N GLU A 24 4.25 4.97 -0.86
CA GLU A 24 4.71 6.35 -0.68
C GLU A 24 3.70 7.33 -1.26
N PHE A 25 3.20 7.08 -2.46
CA PHE A 25 2.21 7.92 -3.14
C PHE A 25 0.93 8.10 -2.33
N VAL A 26 0.32 7.01 -1.87
CA VAL A 26 -0.91 7.09 -1.05
C VAL A 26 -0.64 7.76 0.29
N SER A 27 0.54 7.52 0.88
CA SER A 27 0.93 8.19 2.13
C SER A 27 1.05 9.70 1.96
N GLU A 28 1.76 10.15 0.93
CA GLU A 28 1.96 11.58 0.65
C GLU A 28 0.64 12.29 0.30
N ILE A 29 -0.28 11.62 -0.41
CA ILE A 29 -1.63 12.16 -0.66
C ILE A 29 -2.31 12.46 0.68
N PHE A 30 -2.41 11.48 1.57
CA PHE A 30 -3.08 11.67 2.86
C PHE A 30 -2.42 12.76 3.71
N ILE A 31 -1.08 12.79 3.76
CA ILE A 31 -0.35 13.83 4.49
C ILE A 31 -0.64 15.22 3.90
N SER A 32 -0.60 15.35 2.58
CA SER A 32 -0.84 16.62 1.89
C SER A 32 -2.31 17.07 1.94
N ASP A 33 -3.23 16.18 2.30
CA ASP A 33 -4.63 16.48 2.59
C ASP A 33 -4.85 16.76 4.11
N ASN A 34 -3.77 16.96 4.87
CA ASN A 34 -3.76 17.21 6.31
C ASN A 34 -4.40 16.08 7.14
N PHE A 35 -4.30 14.83 6.70
CA PHE A 35 -4.78 13.71 7.48
C PHE A 35 -3.89 13.53 8.72
N THR A 36 -4.53 13.33 9.87
CA THR A 36 -3.84 12.91 11.08
C THR A 36 -3.69 11.39 11.07
N GLY A 37 -2.66 10.85 11.72
CA GLY A 37 -2.39 9.42 11.69
C GLY A 37 -1.01 9.07 12.24
N VAL A 38 -0.57 7.86 11.92
CA VAL A 38 0.72 7.34 12.40
C VAL A 38 1.51 6.72 11.27
N TRP A 39 2.83 6.89 11.31
CA TRP A 39 3.74 6.17 10.44
C TRP A 39 4.05 4.81 11.05
N ILE A 40 3.85 3.75 10.26
CA ILE A 40 4.22 2.40 10.65
C ILE A 40 5.42 1.92 9.84
N LYS A 41 6.32 1.19 10.48
CA LYS A 41 7.40 0.50 9.79
C LYS A 41 6.86 -0.74 9.10
N THR A 42 7.14 -0.87 7.80
CA THR A 42 6.92 -2.09 7.02
C THR A 42 8.26 -2.63 6.53
N LYS A 43 8.24 -3.80 5.86
CA LYS A 43 9.46 -4.36 5.26
C LYS A 43 9.95 -3.55 4.06
N THR A 44 9.04 -2.93 3.31
CA THR A 44 9.37 -2.16 2.10
C THR A 44 9.63 -0.68 2.38
N GLY A 45 9.21 -0.17 3.53
CA GLY A 45 9.39 1.24 3.90
C GLY A 45 8.39 1.70 4.97
N PRO A 46 8.45 2.97 5.40
CA PRO A 46 7.39 3.55 6.22
C PRO A 46 6.08 3.64 5.41
N LEU A 47 4.95 3.41 6.07
CA LEU A 47 3.62 3.56 5.47
C LEU A 47 2.75 4.39 6.42
N PHE A 48 2.07 5.39 5.89
CA PHE A 48 1.20 6.23 6.70
C PHE A 48 -0.16 5.57 6.89
N PHE A 49 -0.57 5.38 8.15
CA PHE A 49 -1.89 4.91 8.54
C PHE A 49 -2.73 6.11 8.99
N PRO A 50 -3.70 6.55 8.19
CA PRO A 50 -4.57 7.66 8.56
C PRO A 50 -5.43 7.27 9.76
N GLY A 51 -5.58 8.18 10.71
CA GLY A 51 -6.43 8.06 11.89
C GLY A 51 -7.90 7.86 11.52
N GLU A 52 -8.69 7.41 12.49
CA GLU A 52 -10.08 7.05 12.27
C GLU A 52 -10.93 8.22 11.75
N SER A 53 -10.82 9.39 12.38
CA SER A 53 -11.55 10.60 11.95
C SER A 53 -11.19 11.02 10.52
N SER A 54 -9.90 11.02 10.19
CA SER A 54 -9.45 11.41 8.85
C SER A 54 -9.87 10.39 7.78
N ILE A 55 -9.72 9.08 8.02
CA ILE A 55 -10.04 8.07 7.01
C ILE A 55 -11.55 7.93 6.76
N GLN A 56 -12.42 8.34 7.69
CA GLN A 56 -13.86 8.34 7.51
C GLN A 56 -14.31 9.19 6.31
N SER A 57 -13.59 10.28 6.01
CA SER A 57 -13.82 11.15 4.85
C SER A 57 -13.55 10.49 3.49
N VAL A 58 -12.80 9.39 3.47
CA VAL A 58 -12.43 8.69 2.23
C VAL A 58 -13.47 7.63 1.91
N PRO A 59 -14.19 7.71 0.78
CA PRO A 59 -15.21 6.73 0.46
C PRO A 59 -14.60 5.36 0.13
N PHE A 60 -15.29 4.28 0.47
CA PHE A 60 -14.85 2.90 0.16
C PHE A 60 -14.79 2.59 -1.35
N SER A 61 -15.44 3.42 -2.17
CA SER A 61 -15.37 3.37 -3.63
C SER A 61 -14.13 4.09 -4.19
N LYS A 62 -13.36 4.82 -3.38
CA LYS A 62 -12.16 5.51 -3.85
C LYS A 62 -11.12 4.47 -4.28
N ASN A 63 -10.88 4.44 -5.58
CA ASN A 63 -9.74 3.78 -6.19
C ASN A 63 -8.76 4.85 -6.68
N LEU A 64 -7.48 4.53 -6.66
CA LEU A 64 -6.48 5.26 -7.43
C LEU A 64 -5.78 4.26 -8.36
N PRO A 65 -5.39 4.71 -9.57
CA PRO A 65 -4.54 3.91 -10.41
C PRO A 65 -3.19 3.69 -9.70
N VAL A 66 -2.65 2.48 -9.78
CA VAL A 66 -1.28 2.20 -9.33
C VAL A 66 -0.30 2.75 -10.37
N PRO A 67 0.73 3.53 -9.99
CA PRO A 67 1.68 4.10 -10.94
C PRO A 67 2.34 3.05 -11.82
N GLY A 68 2.27 3.23 -13.14
CA GLY A 68 2.76 2.26 -14.11
C GLY A 68 2.30 2.59 -15.53
N ASN A 69 2.55 1.66 -16.45
CA ASN A 69 2.15 1.72 -17.85
C ASN A 69 0.62 1.85 -17.93
N PRO A 70 0.09 2.82 -18.69
CA PRO A 70 0.76 3.53 -19.78
C PRO A 70 1.32 4.92 -19.44
N GLY A 71 1.71 5.17 -18.18
CA GLY A 71 2.32 6.42 -17.73
C GLY A 71 1.35 7.36 -17.03
N ILE A 72 1.87 8.27 -16.21
CA ILE A 72 1.08 9.12 -15.30
C ILE A 72 0.18 10.13 -16.01
N TYR A 73 0.50 10.55 -17.23
CA TYR A 73 -0.33 11.50 -17.98
C TYR A 73 -1.49 10.83 -18.72
N LYS A 74 -1.44 9.51 -18.92
CA LYS A 74 -2.49 8.73 -19.58
C LYS A 74 -3.46 8.09 -18.58
N LEU A 75 -3.09 8.11 -17.29
CA LEU A 75 -3.91 7.65 -16.18
C LEU A 75 -4.72 8.81 -15.59
N LYS A 76 -5.79 8.47 -14.86
CA LYS A 76 -6.67 9.45 -14.22
C LYS A 76 -6.08 9.93 -12.89
N TYR A 77 -5.09 10.81 -12.97
CA TYR A 77 -4.55 11.54 -11.83
C TYR A 77 -4.89 13.03 -11.93
N SER A 78 -5.12 13.65 -10.79
CA SER A 78 -5.12 15.11 -10.63
C SER A 78 -3.71 15.68 -10.77
N LYS A 79 -3.61 16.99 -10.98
CA LYS A 79 -2.31 17.70 -11.02
C LYS A 79 -1.49 17.46 -9.75
N LYS A 80 -2.13 17.53 -8.58
CA LYS A 80 -1.49 17.28 -7.28
C LYS A 80 -0.90 15.88 -7.18
N GLU A 81 -1.63 14.87 -7.66
CA GLU A 81 -1.18 13.48 -7.68
C GLU A 81 0.00 13.27 -8.64
N ILE A 82 -0.03 13.89 -9.82
CA ILE A 82 1.08 13.88 -10.78
C ILE A 82 2.35 14.52 -10.16
N ASP A 83 2.21 15.69 -9.55
CA ASP A 83 3.33 16.40 -8.93
C ASP A 83 3.92 15.58 -7.75
N THR A 84 3.07 14.89 -6.99
CA THR A 84 3.48 13.98 -5.92
C THR A 84 4.26 12.78 -6.47
N LEU A 85 3.78 12.15 -7.53
CA LEU A 85 4.48 11.03 -8.17
C LEU A 85 5.84 11.44 -8.74
N LYS A 86 5.93 12.62 -9.38
CA LYS A 86 7.21 13.16 -9.86
C LYS A 86 8.22 13.35 -8.74
N LYS A 87 7.79 13.90 -7.61
CA LYS A 87 8.63 14.07 -6.41
C LYS A 87 9.15 12.71 -5.94
N ILE A 88 8.27 11.72 -5.79
CA ILE A 88 8.63 10.36 -5.34
C ILE A 88 9.62 9.68 -6.30
N LEU A 89 9.35 9.73 -7.61
CA LEU A 89 10.24 9.15 -8.61
C LEU A 89 11.63 9.81 -8.58
N ASN A 90 11.69 11.14 -8.51
CA ASN A 90 12.96 11.87 -8.42
C ASN A 90 13.76 11.51 -7.16
N GLN A 91 13.09 11.38 -6.01
CA GLN A 91 13.72 10.91 -4.76
C GLN A 91 14.31 9.49 -4.88
N ASN A 92 13.77 8.67 -5.79
CA ASN A 92 14.27 7.34 -6.11
C ASN A 92 15.26 7.33 -7.30
N GLY A 93 15.68 8.49 -7.80
CA GLY A 93 16.59 8.62 -8.94
C GLY A 93 15.97 8.23 -10.29
N LEU A 94 14.65 8.31 -10.40
CA LEU A 94 13.88 7.93 -11.58
C LEU A 94 13.16 9.13 -12.21
N THR A 95 12.91 9.02 -13.52
CA THR A 95 12.05 9.92 -14.29
C THR A 95 10.70 9.27 -14.54
N GLU A 96 9.66 10.04 -14.88
CA GLU A 96 8.33 9.51 -15.19
C GLU A 96 8.31 8.51 -16.35
N SER A 97 9.30 8.58 -17.25
CA SER A 97 9.40 7.69 -18.41
C SER A 97 9.48 6.21 -18.03
N VAL A 98 9.98 5.87 -16.83
CA VAL A 98 10.01 4.48 -16.33
C VAL A 98 8.61 3.87 -16.19
N LEU A 99 7.59 4.71 -16.05
CA LEU A 99 6.19 4.30 -15.97
C LEU A 99 5.55 4.19 -17.36
N ASP A 100 6.14 4.75 -18.41
CA ASP A 100 5.69 4.59 -19.79
C ASP A 100 6.41 3.45 -20.51
N SER A 101 7.73 3.38 -20.34
CA SER A 101 8.61 2.39 -20.93
C SER A 101 9.46 1.74 -19.86
N SER A 102 9.38 0.42 -19.79
CA SER A 102 10.21 -0.33 -18.86
C SER A 102 11.67 -0.36 -19.31
N PRO A 103 12.64 -0.28 -18.39
CA PRO A 103 14.04 -0.55 -18.70
C PRO A 103 14.27 -2.02 -19.08
N PHE A 104 13.32 -2.91 -18.78
CA PHE A 104 13.36 -4.32 -19.16
C PHE A 104 12.44 -4.56 -20.38
N PRO A 105 12.95 -5.15 -21.48
CA PRO A 105 12.17 -5.33 -22.71
C PRO A 105 10.88 -6.17 -22.53
N ILE A 106 10.92 -7.15 -21.64
CA ILE A 106 9.86 -8.16 -21.47
C ILE A 106 8.87 -7.85 -20.34
N ILE A 107 9.25 -7.01 -19.37
CA ILE A 107 8.49 -6.82 -18.13
C ILE A 107 8.16 -5.36 -17.96
N LYS A 108 6.94 -5.03 -17.53
CA LYS A 108 6.51 -3.65 -17.27
C LYS A 108 5.75 -3.57 -15.95
N MET A 109 5.85 -2.42 -15.28
CA MET A 109 4.95 -2.07 -14.18
C MET A 109 3.59 -1.71 -14.79
N ASN A 110 2.64 -2.63 -14.88
CA ASN A 110 1.33 -2.30 -15.43
C ASN A 110 0.47 -1.58 -14.38
N SER A 111 -0.22 -0.52 -14.80
CA SER A 111 -1.19 0.16 -13.94
C SER A 111 -2.49 -0.64 -13.84
N PHE A 112 -3.13 -0.56 -12.68
CA PHE A 112 -4.46 -1.09 -12.41
C PHE A 112 -5.12 -0.28 -11.29
N GLU A 113 -6.45 -0.33 -11.18
CA GLU A 113 -7.19 0.36 -10.13
C GLU A 113 -7.02 -0.36 -8.78
N ARG A 114 -6.67 0.39 -7.73
CA ARG A 114 -6.50 -0.16 -6.38
C ARG A 114 -7.24 0.68 -5.34
N LYS A 115 -8.01 -0.01 -4.49
CA LYS A 115 -8.70 0.59 -3.35
C LYS A 115 -7.70 1.14 -2.35
N VAL A 116 -7.93 2.38 -1.90
CA VAL A 116 -7.14 3.01 -0.83
C VAL A 116 -7.71 2.77 0.56
N ARG A 117 -9.00 2.40 0.65
CA ARG A 117 -9.71 2.07 1.90
C ARG A 117 -10.45 0.76 1.72
N ILE A 118 -10.25 -0.17 2.66
CA ILE A 118 -10.84 -1.51 2.64
C ILE A 118 -11.38 -1.83 4.02
N LEU A 119 -12.61 -2.35 4.07
CA LEU A 119 -13.19 -2.94 5.27
C LEU A 119 -13.15 -4.47 5.11
N PRO A 120 -12.66 -5.22 6.11
CA PRO A 120 -12.81 -6.67 6.10
C PRO A 120 -14.30 -7.05 6.16
N ASN A 121 -14.67 -8.10 5.43
CA ASN A 121 -16.01 -8.68 5.52
C ASN A 121 -16.06 -9.72 6.64
N ASP A 122 -17.22 -9.84 7.28
CA ASP A 122 -17.49 -10.84 8.34
C ASP A 122 -16.43 -10.84 9.44
N PHE A 123 -16.02 -9.64 9.85
CA PHE A 123 -15.03 -9.48 10.90
C PHE A 123 -15.63 -9.91 12.25
N GLN A 124 -14.98 -10.88 12.89
CA GLN A 124 -15.36 -11.41 14.19
C GLN A 124 -14.15 -11.43 15.11
N ILE A 125 -14.37 -11.05 16.36
CA ILE A 125 -13.40 -11.17 17.45
C ILE A 125 -14.01 -12.09 18.50
N GLY A 126 -13.27 -13.15 18.86
CA GLY A 126 -13.65 -14.05 19.95
C GLY A 126 -13.31 -13.46 21.31
N ASP A 127 -13.58 -14.25 22.34
CA ASP A 127 -13.17 -13.89 23.70
C ASP A 127 -11.65 -13.91 23.86
N PHE A 128 -11.17 -13.12 24.80
CA PHE A 128 -9.77 -13.14 25.19
C PHE A 128 -9.50 -14.31 26.14
N GLU A 129 -8.58 -15.18 25.76
CA GLU A 129 -8.19 -16.38 26.49
C GLU A 129 -6.77 -16.22 27.06
N GLU A 130 -6.37 -17.07 28.01
CA GLU A 130 -4.97 -17.15 28.41
C GLU A 130 -4.10 -17.66 27.25
N ASP A 131 -2.92 -17.05 27.08
CA ASP A 131 -1.96 -17.47 26.06
C ASP A 131 -1.18 -18.71 26.54
N ASP A 132 -1.32 -19.80 25.79
CA ASP A 132 -0.72 -21.10 26.05
C ASP A 132 0.80 -21.13 25.81
N GLN A 133 1.34 -20.18 25.05
CA GLN A 133 2.77 -20.07 24.77
C GLN A 133 3.47 -18.98 25.61
N HIS A 134 2.71 -18.01 26.13
CA HIS A 134 3.26 -16.87 26.86
C HIS A 134 2.54 -16.66 28.20
N PRO A 135 3.04 -17.24 29.31
CA PRO A 135 2.43 -17.11 30.63
C PRO A 135 2.19 -15.66 31.05
N GLY A 136 0.98 -15.38 31.57
CA GLY A 136 0.55 -14.03 31.95
C GLY A 136 0.18 -13.11 30.78
N LYS A 137 0.15 -13.62 29.53
CA LYS A 137 -0.42 -12.92 28.37
C LYS A 137 -1.79 -13.50 28.02
N ARG A 138 -2.53 -12.73 27.21
CA ARG A 138 -3.82 -13.14 26.65
C ARG A 138 -3.70 -13.27 25.14
N LYS A 139 -4.40 -14.25 24.58
CA LYS A 139 -4.60 -14.41 23.15
C LYS A 139 -6.05 -14.11 22.78
N VAL A 140 -6.29 -13.85 21.50
CA VAL A 140 -7.63 -13.68 20.95
C VAL A 140 -7.68 -14.24 19.53
N LYS A 141 -8.77 -14.93 19.20
CA LYS A 141 -9.02 -15.41 17.85
C LYS A 141 -9.81 -14.37 17.07
N ILE A 142 -9.35 -14.05 15.87
CA ILE A 142 -10.07 -13.18 14.93
C ILE A 142 -10.33 -13.93 13.62
N SER A 143 -11.48 -13.66 13.01
CA SER A 143 -11.88 -14.20 11.72
C SER A 143 -12.35 -13.06 10.82
N PHE A 144 -11.99 -13.09 9.54
CA PHE A 144 -12.39 -12.09 8.56
C PHE A 144 -12.11 -12.57 7.13
N ARG A 145 -12.80 -11.95 6.16
CA ARG A 145 -12.55 -12.15 4.73
C ARG A 145 -12.00 -10.86 4.10
N LEU A 146 -11.02 -11.01 3.21
CA LEU A 146 -10.42 -9.91 2.47
C LEU A 146 -10.54 -10.15 0.95
N PRO A 147 -10.65 -9.07 0.14
CA PRO A 147 -10.49 -9.16 -1.30
C PRO A 147 -9.10 -9.67 -1.70
N SER A 148 -8.97 -10.18 -2.93
CA SER A 148 -7.68 -10.52 -3.52
C SER A 148 -6.74 -9.31 -3.55
N GLY A 149 -5.44 -9.55 -3.38
CA GLY A 149 -4.41 -8.50 -3.38
C GLY A 149 -4.35 -7.64 -2.10
N VAL A 150 -5.12 -8.00 -1.06
CA VAL A 150 -5.08 -7.33 0.26
C VAL A 150 -4.35 -8.21 1.26
N TYR A 151 -3.40 -7.62 1.98
CA TYR A 151 -2.59 -8.34 2.95
C TYR A 151 -3.25 -8.34 4.33
N ALA A 152 -3.53 -9.52 4.88
CA ALA A 152 -4.05 -9.68 6.24
C ALA A 152 -3.19 -8.97 7.30
N THR A 153 -1.86 -8.97 7.10
CA THR A 153 -0.91 -8.30 7.99
C THR A 153 -1.14 -6.79 8.11
N MET A 154 -1.75 -6.12 7.11
CA MET A 154 -2.12 -4.70 7.21
C MET A 154 -3.27 -4.48 8.19
N LEU A 155 -4.27 -5.37 8.18
CA LEU A 155 -5.34 -5.35 9.17
C LEU A 155 -4.80 -5.62 10.58
N ILE A 156 -3.91 -6.60 10.74
CA ILE A 156 -3.29 -6.88 12.04
C ILE A 156 -2.49 -5.67 12.53
N LYS A 157 -1.66 -5.06 11.68
CA LYS A 157 -0.93 -3.82 12.03
C LYS A 157 -1.87 -2.70 12.44
N ARG A 158 -3.04 -2.57 11.79
CA ARG A 158 -4.07 -1.57 12.13
C ARG A 158 -4.66 -1.83 13.51
N LEU A 159 -5.03 -3.07 13.81
CA LEU A 159 -5.57 -3.46 15.12
C LEU A 159 -4.54 -3.33 16.24
N MET A 160 -3.27 -3.57 15.93
CA MET A 160 -2.16 -3.47 16.87
C MET A 160 -1.57 -2.05 16.98
N LEU A 161 -2.12 -1.08 16.25
CA LEU A 161 -1.77 0.32 16.50
C LEU A 161 -2.17 0.63 17.94
N ARG A 162 -1.16 0.79 18.81
CA ARG A 162 -1.40 1.28 20.15
C ARG A 162 -1.97 2.68 20.02
N SER A 163 -3.25 2.85 20.34
CA SER A 163 -3.76 4.17 20.65
C SER A 163 -2.94 4.68 21.83
N ARG A 164 -2.17 5.76 21.62
CA ARG A 164 -1.69 6.56 22.74
C ARG A 164 -2.94 7.27 23.28
N ILE A 165 -3.73 6.56 24.08
CA ILE A 165 -4.70 7.17 24.99
C ILE A 165 -3.92 7.52 26.25
#